data_AF-A0A010ZQ01-F1
#
_entry.id   AF-A0A010ZQ01-F1
#
_cell.length_a   1.000
_cell.length_b   1.000
_cell.length_c   1.000
_cell.angle_alpha   90.00
_cell.angle_beta   90.00
_cell.angle_gamma   90.00
#
_symmetry.space_group_name_H-M   'P 1'
#
loop_
_entity.id
_entity.type
_entity.pdbx_description
1 polymer ?
#
loop_
_entity_poly.entity_id
_entity_poly.type
_entity_poly.pdbx_seq_one_letter_code
_entity_poly.pdbx_strand_id
1 'polypeptide(L)'
;MNYRATWRGQTYEAFPAPPSPEIRLYSDVAVDGFELVGEGRWRRVVPLDSVSQLTYVRVVGVWRGEPVLVRSFSEDGFAWVEYTGGNAVVAGRLGCERVARGVYRARVRALELGDVREDEVVIDLEELNRSSGARPA
;
A
#
# COMPACT_ATOMS: atom_id res chain seq x y z
N MET A 1 -2.02 -5.46 -4.07
CA MET A 1 -2.85 -4.25 -3.93
C MET A 1 -2.96 -3.96 -2.44
N ASN A 2 -2.79 -2.70 -2.05
CA ASN A 2 -2.33 -2.35 -0.70
C ASN A 2 -3.25 -1.38 0.03
N TYR A 3 -4.50 -1.19 -0.40
CA TYR A 3 -5.45 -0.37 0.36
C TYR A 3 -6.71 -1.18 0.71
N ARG A 4 -7.27 -0.88 1.87
CA ARG A 4 -8.56 -1.36 2.34
C ARG A 4 -9.45 -0.16 2.65
N ALA A 5 -10.72 -0.21 2.27
CA ALA A 5 -11.67 0.86 2.54
C ALA A 5 -12.95 0.30 3.17
N THR A 6 -13.45 0.94 4.22
CA THR A 6 -14.73 0.60 4.84
C THR A 6 -15.85 1.44 4.22
N TRP A 7 -16.73 0.78 3.47
CA TRP A 7 -17.88 1.37 2.81
C TRP A 7 -19.15 0.61 3.22
N ARG A 8 -20.18 1.33 3.67
CA ARG A 8 -21.44 0.75 4.20
C ARG A 8 -21.23 -0.33 5.26
N GLY A 9 -20.24 -0.14 6.13
CA GLY A 9 -19.92 -1.07 7.23
C GLY A 9 -19.16 -2.33 6.80
N GLN A 10 -18.74 -2.44 5.55
CA GLN A 10 -17.96 -3.57 5.04
C GLN A 10 -16.61 -3.10 4.50
N THR A 11 -15.59 -3.92 4.69
CA THR A 11 -14.23 -3.61 4.23
C THR A 11 -13.96 -4.25 2.88
N TYR A 12 -13.56 -3.45 1.91
CA TYR A 12 -13.22 -3.87 0.56
C TYR A 12 -11.76 -3.58 0.27
N GLU A 13 -11.19 -4.34 -0.66
CA GLU A 13 -9.96 -3.94 -1.29
C GLU A 13 -10.20 -2.63 -2.06
N ALA A 14 -9.28 -1.70 -1.90
CA ALA A 14 -9.44 -0.34 -2.38
C ALA A 14 -8.28 0.10 -3.27
N PHE A 15 -8.57 1.07 -4.11
CA PHE A 15 -7.56 1.83 -4.83
C PHE A 15 -7.97 3.30 -4.84
N PRO A 16 -7.31 4.16 -4.02
CA PRO A 16 -7.45 5.59 -4.19
C PRO A 16 -6.78 6.01 -5.50
N ALA A 17 -7.42 6.88 -6.26
CA ALA A 17 -6.86 7.40 -7.51
C ALA A 17 -6.63 8.92 -7.44
N PRO A 18 -5.72 9.44 -6.58
CA PRO A 18 -5.39 10.86 -6.59
C PRO A 18 -4.95 11.32 -7.98
N PRO A 19 -5.33 12.52 -8.45
CA PRO A 19 -6.06 13.56 -7.72
C PRO A 19 -7.60 13.42 -7.77
N SER A 20 -8.17 12.32 -8.29
CA SER A 20 -9.62 12.14 -8.27
C SER A 20 -10.10 11.91 -6.83
N PRO A 21 -11.18 12.56 -6.37
CA PRO A 21 -11.81 12.30 -5.08
C PRO A 21 -12.64 11.00 -5.09
N GLU A 22 -12.17 9.98 -5.80
CA GLU A 22 -12.85 8.70 -5.99
C GLU A 22 -12.00 7.55 -5.48
N ILE A 23 -12.69 6.58 -4.88
CA ILE A 23 -12.13 5.31 -4.44
C ILE A 23 -12.72 4.19 -5.30
N ARG A 24 -11.86 3.35 -5.87
CA ARG A 24 -12.29 2.10 -6.50
C ARG A 24 -12.29 1.01 -5.45
N LEU A 25 -13.46 0.44 -5.19
CA LEU A 25 -13.65 -0.73 -4.35
C LEU A 25 -13.68 -1.98 -5.23
N TYR A 26 -13.13 -3.07 -4.72
CA TYR A 26 -13.14 -4.36 -5.38
C TYR A 26 -13.64 -5.47 -4.47
N SER A 27 -14.28 -6.46 -5.08
CA SER A 27 -14.71 -7.70 -4.44
C SER A 27 -14.45 -8.89 -5.36
N ASP A 28 -14.23 -10.05 -4.77
CA ASP A 28 -14.15 -11.36 -5.42
C ASP A 28 -15.54 -12.02 -5.60
N VAL A 29 -16.59 -11.43 -5.03
CA VAL A 29 -17.98 -11.88 -5.14
C VAL A 29 -18.88 -10.77 -5.69
N ALA A 30 -20.04 -11.16 -6.22
CA ALA A 30 -21.04 -10.21 -6.68
C ALA A 30 -21.60 -9.41 -5.50
N VAL A 31 -21.58 -8.09 -5.61
CA VAL A 31 -22.11 -7.16 -4.61
C VAL A 31 -23.03 -6.17 -5.32
N ASP A 32 -24.14 -5.80 -4.68
CA ASP A 32 -25.10 -4.87 -5.28
C ASP A 32 -24.45 -3.54 -5.73
N GLY A 33 -24.73 -3.18 -6.97
CA GLY A 33 -24.15 -2.03 -7.68
C GLY A 33 -22.64 -2.07 -7.89
N PHE A 34 -21.98 -3.22 -7.73
CA PHE A 34 -20.67 -3.48 -8.32
C PHE A 34 -20.86 -4.05 -9.73
N GLU A 35 -19.96 -3.71 -10.64
CA GLU A 35 -19.91 -4.23 -12.00
C GLU A 35 -18.80 -5.28 -12.16
N LEU A 36 -19.03 -6.30 -12.97
CA LEU A 36 -18.03 -7.31 -13.29
C LEU A 36 -16.99 -6.70 -14.25
N VAL A 37 -15.73 -6.66 -13.83
CA VAL A 37 -14.62 -6.06 -14.62
C VAL A 37 -13.58 -7.08 -15.08
N GLY A 38 -13.74 -8.34 -14.69
CA GLY A 38 -12.87 -9.45 -15.03
C GLY A 38 -13.37 -10.73 -14.37
N GLU A 39 -12.75 -11.87 -14.68
CA GLU A 39 -13.13 -13.16 -14.12
C GLU A 39 -13.10 -13.13 -12.58
N GLY A 40 -14.27 -13.30 -11.96
CA GLY A 40 -14.42 -13.24 -10.50
C GLY A 40 -14.06 -11.89 -9.86
N ARG A 41 -13.99 -10.79 -10.64
CA ARG A 41 -13.57 -9.48 -10.12
C ARG A 41 -14.66 -8.44 -10.33
N TRP A 42 -15.21 -7.96 -9.22
CA TRP A 42 -16.27 -6.97 -9.18
C TRP A 42 -15.69 -5.64 -8.71
N ARG A 43 -16.13 -4.53 -9.31
CA ARG A 43 -15.66 -3.18 -9.00
C ARG A 43 -16.82 -2.24 -8.71
N ARG A 44 -16.60 -1.29 -7.82
CA ARG A 44 -17.44 -0.08 -7.71
C ARG A 44 -16.56 1.15 -7.55
N VAL A 45 -16.94 2.24 -8.19
CA VAL A 45 -16.34 3.56 -7.92
C VAL A 45 -17.26 4.30 -6.95
N VAL A 46 -16.71 4.81 -5.86
CA VAL A 46 -17.44 5.59 -4.87
C VAL A 46 -16.71 6.91 -4.59
N PRO A 47 -17.42 7.99 -4.28
CA PRO A 47 -16.80 9.21 -3.75
C PRO A 47 -16.00 8.94 -2.47
N LEU A 48 -14.90 9.67 -2.28
CA LEU A 48 -14.04 9.57 -1.09
C LEU A 48 -14.81 9.78 0.21
N ASP A 49 -15.73 10.74 0.23
CA ASP A 49 -16.56 11.09 1.40
C ASP A 49 -17.59 10.01 1.79
N SER A 50 -17.84 9.05 0.91
CA SER A 50 -18.72 7.91 1.20
C SER A 50 -18.03 6.77 1.93
N VAL A 51 -16.69 6.83 2.03
CA VAL A 51 -15.86 5.85 2.72
C VAL A 51 -15.64 6.31 4.15
N SER A 52 -15.94 5.43 5.10
CA SER A 52 -15.78 5.73 6.53
C SER A 52 -14.35 5.58 7.04
N GLN A 53 -13.53 4.77 6.37
CA GLN A 53 -12.12 4.57 6.70
C GLN A 53 -11.35 4.11 5.47
N LEU A 54 -10.15 4.65 5.27
CA LEU A 54 -9.18 4.16 4.28
C LEU A 54 -7.89 3.80 4.99
N THR A 55 -7.36 2.61 4.68
CA THR A 55 -6.17 2.05 5.31
C THR A 55 -5.17 1.65 4.24
N TYR A 56 -3.92 2.11 4.35
CA TYR A 56 -2.80 1.58 3.57
C TYR A 56 -2.22 0.36 4.29
N VAL A 57 -2.31 -0.80 3.66
CA VAL A 57 -1.74 -2.06 4.10
C VAL A 57 -0.37 -2.22 3.45
N ARG A 58 0.67 -2.32 4.28
CA ARG A 58 2.03 -2.59 3.82
C ARG A 58 2.59 -3.80 4.54
N VAL A 59 3.50 -4.51 3.91
CA VAL A 59 4.26 -5.57 4.59
C VAL A 59 5.54 -4.94 5.12
N VAL A 60 5.78 -5.14 6.41
CA VAL A 60 7.00 -4.67 7.10
C VAL A 60 7.78 -5.86 7.60
N GLY A 61 9.05 -5.64 7.91
CA GLY A 61 9.88 -6.62 8.59
C GLY A 61 11.21 -6.03 9.03
N VAL A 62 12.09 -6.91 9.48
CA VAL A 62 13.45 -6.59 9.92
C VAL A 62 14.44 -7.36 9.06
N TRP A 63 15.42 -6.67 8.49
CA TRP A 63 16.52 -7.28 7.78
C TRP A 63 17.85 -6.84 8.40
N ARG A 64 18.64 -7.80 8.87
CA ARG A 64 19.94 -7.54 9.54
C ARG A 64 19.86 -6.49 10.67
N GLY A 65 18.77 -6.52 11.43
CA GLY A 65 18.51 -5.62 12.55
C GLY A 65 17.87 -4.27 12.18
N GLU A 66 17.62 -4.01 10.90
CA GLU A 66 17.12 -2.73 10.40
C GLU A 66 15.70 -2.86 9.83
N PRO A 67 14.84 -1.84 10.01
CA PRO A 67 13.45 -1.91 9.57
C PRO A 67 13.33 -1.73 8.05
N VAL A 68 12.51 -2.59 7.43
CA VAL A 68 12.28 -2.58 5.98
C VAL A 68 10.79 -2.70 5.63
N LEU A 69 10.39 -2.08 4.52
CA LEU A 69 9.15 -2.41 3.82
C LEU A 69 9.44 -3.53 2.84
N VAL A 70 8.64 -4.60 2.89
CA VAL A 70 8.69 -5.66 1.90
C VAL A 70 7.75 -5.28 0.75
N ARG A 71 8.33 -5.07 -0.44
CA ARG A 71 7.61 -4.62 -1.64
C ARG A 71 7.03 -5.77 -2.44
N SER A 72 7.74 -6.90 -2.47
CA SER A 72 7.28 -8.14 -3.09
C SER A 72 8.11 -9.33 -2.63
N PHE A 73 7.51 -10.50 -2.70
CA PHE A 73 8.20 -11.78 -2.66
C PHE A 73 8.27 -12.34 -4.09
N SER A 74 9.43 -12.86 -4.45
CA SER A 74 9.68 -13.56 -5.71
C SER A 74 9.55 -15.07 -5.48
N GLU A 75 9.13 -15.81 -6.50
CA GLU A 75 8.96 -17.27 -6.44
C GLU A 75 10.27 -18.02 -6.12
N ASP A 76 11.42 -17.43 -6.45
CA ASP A 76 12.75 -17.99 -6.20
C ASP A 76 13.26 -17.78 -4.75
N GLY A 77 12.36 -17.38 -3.83
CA GLY A 77 12.67 -17.24 -2.41
C GLY A 77 13.43 -15.96 -2.06
N PHE A 78 13.37 -14.95 -2.92
CA PHE A 78 13.88 -13.61 -2.65
C PHE A 78 12.75 -12.63 -2.37
N ALA A 79 13.09 -11.50 -1.76
CA ALA A 79 12.20 -10.38 -1.56
C ALA A 79 12.85 -9.09 -2.02
N TRP A 80 12.06 -8.18 -2.58
CA TRP A 80 12.47 -6.80 -2.76
C TRP A 80 12.07 -6.00 -1.53
N VAL A 81 13.04 -5.34 -0.91
CA VAL A 81 12.83 -4.55 0.30
C VAL A 81 13.26 -3.11 0.11
N GLU A 82 12.61 -2.22 0.84
CA GLU A 82 12.96 -0.80 0.93
C GLU A 82 13.33 -0.47 2.39
N TYR A 83 14.52 0.07 2.60
CA TYR A 83 15.01 0.44 3.93
C TYR A 83 14.27 1.69 4.46
N THR A 84 13.82 1.63 5.71
CA THR A 84 13.01 2.69 6.33
C THR A 84 13.63 3.35 7.55
N GLY A 85 14.83 2.96 7.97
CA GLY A 85 15.48 3.54 9.16
C GLY A 85 16.07 4.96 8.96
N GLY A 86 15.92 5.56 7.79
CA GLY A 86 16.24 6.98 7.55
C GLY A 86 17.73 7.35 7.56
N ASN A 87 18.65 6.40 7.72
CA ASN A 87 20.09 6.65 7.74
C ASN A 87 20.80 6.12 6.48
N ALA A 88 21.30 7.04 5.65
CA ALA A 88 21.99 6.71 4.40
C ALA A 88 23.27 5.88 4.57
N VAL A 89 24.01 6.09 5.68
CA VAL A 89 25.25 5.34 5.97
C VAL A 89 24.91 3.89 6.31
N VAL A 90 23.84 3.67 7.08
CA VAL A 90 23.34 2.34 7.41
C VAL A 90 22.85 1.63 6.15
N ALA A 91 22.06 2.30 5.31
CA ALA A 91 21.61 1.75 4.03
C ALA A 91 22.78 1.28 3.15
N GLY A 92 23.86 2.06 3.07
CA GLY A 92 25.07 1.67 2.34
C GLY A 92 25.75 0.43 2.92
N ARG A 93 25.82 0.30 4.26
CA ARG A 93 26.39 -0.89 4.93
C ARG A 93 25.54 -2.14 4.73
N LEU A 94 24.22 -1.99 4.63
CA LEU A 94 23.32 -3.08 4.30
C LEU A 94 23.50 -3.56 2.85
N GLY A 95 24.12 -2.76 1.98
CA GLY A 95 24.25 -3.05 0.55
C GLY A 95 23.02 -2.62 -0.25
N CYS A 96 22.21 -1.68 0.27
CA CYS A 96 21.08 -1.13 -0.47
C CYS A 96 21.55 -0.20 -1.58
N GLU A 97 20.89 -0.27 -2.72
CA GLU A 97 21.01 0.69 -3.82
C GLU A 97 20.09 1.89 -3.58
N ARG A 98 20.60 3.10 -3.84
CA ARG A 98 19.76 4.32 -3.79
C ARG A 98 19.04 4.51 -5.12
N VAL A 99 17.74 4.22 -5.15
CA VAL A 99 16.91 4.31 -6.38
C VAL A 99 16.24 5.68 -6.56
N ALA A 100 16.07 6.44 -5.47
CA ALA A 100 15.58 7.82 -5.49
C ALA A 100 16.11 8.59 -4.28
N ARG A 101 15.87 9.90 -4.21
CA ARG A 101 16.29 10.72 -3.05
C ARG A 101 15.64 10.17 -1.77
N GLY A 102 16.47 9.65 -0.86
CA GLY A 102 16.03 9.07 0.42
C GLY A 102 15.45 7.65 0.30
N VAL A 103 15.43 7.05 -0.88
CA VAL A 103 14.86 5.71 -1.11
C VAL A 103 15.98 4.72 -1.40
N TYR A 104 16.09 3.71 -0.55
CA TYR A 104 17.14 2.69 -0.60
C TYR A 104 16.52 1.31 -0.67
N ARG A 105 16.91 0.51 -1.66
CA ARG A 105 16.32 -0.81 -1.90
C ARG A 105 17.37 -1.91 -1.97
N ALA A 106 16.98 -3.11 -1.59
CA ALA A 106 17.79 -4.30 -1.74
C ALA A 106 16.94 -5.48 -2.19
N ARG A 107 17.57 -6.42 -2.89
CA ARG A 107 17.02 -7.75 -3.10
C ARG A 107 17.68 -8.69 -2.09
N VAL A 108 16.87 -9.33 -1.27
CA VAL A 108 17.33 -10.10 -0.11
C VAL A 108 16.72 -11.49 -0.14
N ARG A 109 17.34 -12.45 0.55
CA ARG A 109 16.71 -13.78 0.73
C ARG A 109 15.50 -13.60 1.65
N ALA A 110 14.34 -14.12 1.27
CA ALA A 110 13.12 -13.96 2.06
C ALA A 110 13.28 -14.54 3.49
N LEU A 111 14.07 -15.61 3.63
CA LEU A 111 14.38 -16.25 4.91
C LEU A 111 15.29 -15.42 5.84
N GLU A 112 15.93 -14.35 5.33
CA GLU A 112 16.69 -13.42 6.17
C GLU A 112 15.80 -12.36 6.83
N LEU A 113 14.53 -12.29 6.45
CA LEU A 113 13.57 -11.35 7.02
C LEU A 113 13.00 -11.91 8.32
N GLY A 114 13.13 -11.12 9.39
CA GLY A 114 12.45 -11.33 10.66
C GLY A 114 11.20 -10.45 10.79
N ASP A 115 10.32 -10.82 11.71
CA ASP A 115 9.10 -10.05 12.07
C ASP A 115 8.28 -9.58 10.85
N VAL A 116 8.15 -10.46 9.85
CA VAL A 116 7.37 -10.14 8.66
C VAL A 116 5.90 -10.13 9.00
N ARG A 117 5.25 -8.99 8.84
CA ARG A 117 3.83 -8.81 9.15
C ARG A 117 3.18 -7.75 8.29
N GLU A 118 1.86 -7.82 8.18
CA GLU A 118 1.07 -6.68 7.73
C GLU A 118 1.13 -5.56 8.77
N ASP A 119 1.21 -4.34 8.27
CA ASP A 119 1.13 -3.10 9.02
C ASP A 119 0.06 -2.24 8.36
N GLU A 120 -0.88 -1.78 9.17
CA GLU A 120 -2.02 -0.99 8.70
C GLU A 120 -1.85 0.46 9.12
N VAL A 121 -1.80 1.35 8.13
CA VAL A 121 -1.72 2.80 8.35
C VAL A 121 -3.07 3.40 7.95
N VAL A 122 -3.83 3.85 8.94
CA VAL A 122 -5.08 4.60 8.69
C VAL A 122 -4.72 5.92 8.05
N ILE A 123 -5.40 6.23 6.95
CA ILE A 123 -5.19 7.46 6.18
C ILE A 123 -6.21 8.48 6.65
N ASP A 124 -5.73 9.69 6.91
CA ASP A 124 -6.59 10.84 7.13
C ASP A 124 -7.31 11.18 5.81
N LEU A 125 -8.63 10.96 5.79
CA LEU A 125 -9.47 11.21 4.62
C LEU A 125 -9.60 12.70 4.32
N GLU A 126 -9.54 13.58 5.32
CA GLU A 126 -9.61 15.03 5.10
C GLU A 126 -8.33 15.56 4.46
N GLU A 127 -7.16 15.07 4.92
CA GLU A 127 -5.88 15.38 4.29
C GLU A 127 -5.83 14.86 2.85
N LEU A 128 -6.24 13.60 2.64
CA LEU A 128 -6.28 13.02 1.30
C LEU A 128 -7.21 13.82 0.37
N ASN A 129 -8.39 14.22 0.84
CA ASN A 129 -9.35 15.01 0.06
C ASN A 129 -8.76 16.38 -0.33
N ARG A 130 -8.09 17.07 0.60
CA ARG A 130 -7.40 18.34 0.32
C ARG A 130 -6.28 18.19 -0.71
N SER A 131 -5.57 17.07 -0.69
CA SER A 131 -4.49 16.80 -1.67
C SER A 131 -5.00 16.44 -3.07
N SER A 132 -6.21 15.86 -3.14
CA SER A 132 -6.91 15.53 -4.40
C SER A 132 -7.62 16.74 -5.00
N GLY A 133 -8.08 17.69 -4.18
CA GLY A 133 -8.67 18.93 -4.64
C GLY A 133 -7.66 19.84 -5.34
N ALA A 134 -7.65 19.86 -6.67
CA ALA A 134 -7.09 21.00 -7.41
C ALA A 134 -7.78 22.29 -6.91
N ARG A 135 -6.97 23.31 -6.63
CA ARG A 135 -7.39 24.66 -6.25
C ARG A 135 -8.54 25.11 -7.17
N PRO A 136 -9.70 25.58 -6.66
CA PRO A 136 -10.67 26.23 -7.53
C PRO A 136 -9.99 27.46 -8.16
N ALA A 137 -10.12 27.57 -9.48
CA ALA A 137 -9.71 28.75 -10.24
C ALA A 137 -10.59 29.96 -9.91
#